data_AF-A0AAW8KSR9-F1
#
_entry.id   AF-A0AAW8KSR9-F1
#
_cell.length_a   1.000
_cell.length_b   1.000
_cell.length_c   1.000
_cell.angle_alpha   90.00
_cell.angle_beta   90.00
_cell.angle_gamma   90.00
#
_symmetry.space_group_name_H-M   'P 1'
#
loop_
_entity.id
_entity.type
_entity.pdbx_description
1 polymer ?
#
loop_
_entity_poly.entity_id
_entity_poly.type
_entity_poly.pdbx_seq_one_letter_code
_entity_poly.pdbx_strand_id
1 'polypeptide(L)' 'MLAWVRYDESKVPVYAIQEFKGAYPTRMEYDEYPGEYRYKYPVAGAKNSDVSVMTFDIKNRVTRTMKLPLDADGYVPR' A
#
# COMPACT_ATOMS: atom_id res chain seq x y z
N MET A 1 1.61 24.90 -1.69
CA MET A 1 0.53 23.88 -1.67
C MET A 1 1.17 22.57 -2.08
N LEU A 2 0.95 21.51 -1.32
CA LEU A 2 1.40 20.14 -1.65
C LEU A 2 0.18 19.31 -2.00
N ALA A 3 0.30 18.43 -2.98
CA ALA A 3 -0.73 17.46 -3.34
C ALA A 3 -0.09 16.07 -3.38
N TRP A 4 -0.80 15.08 -2.87
CA TRP A 4 -0.36 13.69 -2.90
C TRP A 4 -1.54 12.74 -2.97
N VAL A 5 -1.27 11.52 -3.43
CA VAL A 5 -2.22 10.41 -3.41
C VAL A 5 -2.01 9.62 -2.14
N ARG A 6 -3.07 9.43 -1.36
CA ARG A 6 -3.10 8.56 -0.18
C ARG A 6 -3.81 7.26 -0.54
N TYR A 7 -3.14 6.15 -0.26
CA TYR A 7 -3.67 4.80 -0.38
C TYR A 7 -4.02 4.30 1.02
N ASP A 8 -5.29 3.97 1.26
CA ASP A 8 -5.72 3.24 2.45
C ASP A 8 -5.85 1.76 2.11
N GLU A 9 -4.87 1.00 2.59
CA GLU A 9 -4.76 -0.43 2.31
C GLU A 9 -5.16 -1.28 3.52
N SER A 10 -5.91 -0.73 4.49
CA SER A 10 -6.31 -1.41 5.72
C SER A 10 -7.17 -2.66 5.49
N LYS A 11 -7.87 -2.71 4.36
CA LYS A 11 -8.76 -3.81 3.95
C LYS A 11 -8.19 -4.67 2.82
N VAL A 12 -6.95 -4.40 2.39
CA VAL A 12 -6.30 -5.16 1.32
C VAL A 12 -5.81 -6.47 1.91
N PRO A 13 -6.12 -7.63 1.30
CA PRO A 13 -5.65 -8.91 1.80
C PRO A 13 -4.12 -9.01 1.76
N VAL A 14 -3.57 -9.70 2.76
CA VAL A 14 -2.14 -9.92 2.90
C VAL A 14 -1.83 -11.34 2.49
N TYR A 15 -0.84 -11.50 1.63
CA TYR A 15 -0.27 -12.79 1.26
C TYR A 15 1.03 -13.01 2.04
N ALA A 16 1.15 -14.18 2.67
CA ALA A 16 2.35 -14.61 3.37
C ALA A 16 3.20 -15.46 2.42
N ILE A 17 4.37 -14.94 2.08
CA ILE A 17 5.37 -15.61 1.26
C ILE A 17 6.38 -16.26 2.20
N GLN A 18 6.54 -17.56 2.07
CA GLN A 18 7.57 -18.27 2.83
C GLN A 18 8.95 -17.91 2.29
N GLU A 19 9.82 -17.41 3.15
CA GLU A 19 11.20 -17.08 2.81
C GLU A 19 12.17 -18.06 3.49
N PHE A 20 13.17 -18.49 2.74
CA PHE A 20 14.21 -19.40 3.22
C PHE A 20 15.54 -18.64 3.32
N LYS A 21 16.53 -19.24 3.98
CA LYS A 21 17.89 -18.69 4.14
C LYS A 21 18.45 -18.03 2.87
N GLY A 22 18.22 -18.63 1.71
CA GLY A 22 18.69 -18.13 0.42
C GLY A 22 20.22 -18.20 0.28
N ALA A 23 20.71 -18.13 -0.96
CA ALA A 23 22.15 -18.11 -1.21
C ALA A 23 22.73 -16.69 -1.05
N TYR A 24 22.07 -15.67 -1.61
CA TYR A 24 22.46 -14.27 -1.48
C TYR A 24 21.26 -13.33 -1.70
N PRO A 25 20.97 -12.36 -0.81
CA PRO A 25 21.57 -12.19 0.52
C PRO A 25 21.20 -13.36 1.44
N THR A 26 22.17 -13.86 2.21
CA THR A 26 21.95 -14.96 3.15
C THR A 26 21.23 -14.44 4.39
N ARG A 27 20.00 -14.90 4.61
CA ARG A 27 19.21 -14.60 5.81
C ARG A 27 19.41 -15.67 6.86
N MET A 28 20.42 -15.49 7.73
CA MET A 28 20.74 -16.45 8.79
C MET A 28 19.58 -16.69 9.77
N GLU A 29 18.67 -15.72 9.91
CA GLU A 29 17.43 -15.86 10.69
C GLU A 29 16.49 -16.95 10.16
N TYR A 30 16.64 -17.39 8.91
CA TYR A 30 15.81 -18.45 8.29
C TYR A 30 16.59 -19.75 8.06
N ASP A 31 17.64 -20.01 8.85
CA ASP A 31 18.47 -21.23 8.75
C ASP A 31 17.79 -22.45 9.37
N GLU A 32 17.18 -22.29 10.55
CA GLU A 32 16.53 -23.39 11.27
C GLU A 32 15.05 -23.56 10.88
N TYR A 33 14.31 -22.46 10.72
CA TYR A 33 12.94 -22.45 10.22
C TYR A 33 12.73 -21.33 9.19
N PRO A 34 11.92 -21.56 8.14
CA PRO A 34 11.60 -20.53 7.17
C PRO A 34 10.88 -19.34 7.82
N GLY A 35 11.14 -18.13 7.32
CA GLY A 35 10.44 -16.92 7.69
C GLY A 35 9.18 -16.68 6.85
N GLU A 36 8.47 -15.62 7.21
CA GLU A 36 7.32 -15.13 6.44
C GLU A 36 7.53 -13.67 6.04
N TYR A 37 7.50 -13.42 4.74
CA TYR A 37 7.33 -12.07 4.20
C TYR A 37 5.86 -11.81 3.89
N ARG A 38 5.29 -10.81 4.56
CA ARG A 38 3.88 -10.45 4.41
C ARG A 38 3.74 -9.25 3.49
N TYR A 39 3.09 -9.46 2.34
CA TYR A 39 2.87 -8.42 1.33
C TYR A 39 1.39 -8.24 1.03
N LYS A 40 0.94 -7.00 0.86
CA LYS A 40 -0.44 -6.70 0.47
C LYS A 40 -0.61 -7.00 -1.01
N TYR A 41 -1.35 -8.06 -1.32
CA TYR A 41 -1.50 -8.57 -2.68
C TYR A 41 -2.96 -8.92 -2.94
N PRO A 42 -3.76 -7.96 -3.44
CA PRO A 42 -5.13 -8.25 -3.85
C PRO A 42 -5.13 -9.11 -5.11
N VAL A 43 -5.68 -10.32 -5.00
CA VAL A 43 -5.98 -11.16 -6.16
C VAL A 43 -7.19 -10.61 -6.92
N ALA A 44 -7.41 -11.07 -8.15
CA ALA A 44 -8.56 -10.65 -8.95
C ALA A 44 -9.88 -10.87 -8.18
N GLY A 45 -10.71 -9.82 -8.10
CA GLY A 45 -11.97 -9.85 -7.35
C GLY A 45 -11.83 -9.58 -5.84
N ALA A 46 -10.61 -9.49 -5.30
CA ALA A 46 -10.39 -9.04 -3.94
C ALA A 46 -10.39 -7.50 -3.83
N LYS A 47 -10.57 -6.99 -2.61
CA LYS A 47 -10.63 -5.56 -2.36
C LYS A 47 -9.26 -4.88 -2.60
N ASN A 48 -9.26 -3.88 -3.46
CA ASN A 48 -8.14 -2.97 -3.70
C ASN A 48 -8.00 -1.90 -2.62
N SER A 49 -6.87 -1.19 -2.65
CA SER A 49 -6.60 -0.03 -1.80
C SER A 49 -7.59 1.10 -2.10
N ASP A 50 -8.17 1.70 -1.06
CA ASP A 50 -9.03 2.88 -1.22
C ASP A 50 -8.15 4.11 -1.49
N VAL A 51 -8.34 4.78 -2.63
CA VAL A 51 -7.47 5.89 -3.10
C VAL A 51 -8.12 7.24 -2.86
N SER A 52 -7.37 8.19 -2.31
CA SER A 52 -7.83 9.57 -2.13
C SER A 52 -6.74 10.59 -2.48
N VAL A 53 -7.12 11.70 -3.09
CA VAL A 53 -6.19 12.82 -3.35
C VAL A 53 -6.28 13.82 -2.22
N MET A 54 -5.14 14.10 -1.60
CA MET A 54 -5.01 15.02 -0.49
C MET A 54 -4.22 16.25 -0.92
N THR A 55 -4.59 17.39 -0.36
CA THR A 55 -3.85 18.65 -0.51
C THR A 55 -3.51 19.23 0.85
N PHE A 56 -2.35 19.85 0.95
CA PHE A 56 -1.90 20.54 2.15
C PHE A 56 -1.51 21.97 1.80
N ASP A 57 -2.15 22.92 2.48
CA ASP A 57 -1.78 24.31 2.44
C ASP A 57 -0.73 24.60 3.52
N ILE A 58 0.49 24.93 3.09
CA ILE A 58 1.62 25.19 3.98
C ILE A 58 1.39 26.44 4.84
N LYS A 59 0.73 27.47 4.30
CA LYS A 59 0.53 28.74 5.01
C LYS A 59 -0.50 28.59 6.13
N ASN A 60 -1.60 27.91 5.81
CA ASN A 60 -2.71 27.71 6.75
C ASN A 60 -2.55 26.42 7.58
N ARG A 61 -1.57 25.56 7.27
CA ARG A 61 -1.36 24.23 7.86
C ARG A 61 -2.62 23.34 7.83
N VAL A 62 -3.43 23.49 6.79
CA VAL A 62 -4.68 22.73 6.64
C VAL A 62 -4.50 21.63 5.61
N THR A 63 -4.87 20.40 6.00
CA THR A 63 -5.01 19.26 5.10
C THR A 63 -6.46 19.17 4.61
N ARG A 64 -6.67 19.01 3.31
CA ARG A 64 -7.98 18.86 2.68
C ARG A 64 -8.00 17.65 1.77
N THR A 65 -9.10 16.91 1.78
CA THR A 65 -9.35 15.82 0.84
C THR A 65 -10.09 16.38 -0.38
N MET A 66 -9.56 16.16 -1.58
CA MET A 66 -10.22 16.55 -2.81
C MET A 66 -11.37 15.60 -3.13
N LYS A 67 -12.57 16.16 -3.40
CA LYS A 67 -13.70 15.41 -3.92
C LYS A 67 -13.52 15.28 -5.44
N LEU A 68 -13.11 14.10 -5.88
CA LEU A 68 -13.02 13.77 -7.30
C LEU A 68 -14.39 13.29 -7.79
N PRO A 69 -14.85 13.70 -8.99
CA PRO A 69 -16.02 13.13 -9.63
C PRO A 69 -15.66 11.80 -10.29
N LEU A 70 -15.07 10.89 -9.52
CA LEU A 70 -14.66 9.56 -9.93
C LEU A 70 -15.36 8.55 -9.04
N ASP A 71 -15.83 7.47 -9.63
CA ASP A 71 -16.33 6.32 -8.87
C ASP A 71 -15.21 5.69 -8.04
N ALA A 72 -15.56 4.83 -7.08
CA ALA A 72 -14.59 4.18 -6.19
C ALA A 72 -13.52 3.36 -6.95
N ASP A 73 -13.87 2.84 -8.13
CA ASP A 73 -12.97 2.11 -9.03
C ASP A 73 -12.29 3.02 -10.08
N GLY A 74 -12.48 4.34 -9.96
CA GLY A 74 -11.91 5.32 -10.85
C GLY A 74 -10.40 5.38 -10.77
N TYR A 75 -9.74 5.49 -11.92
CA TYR A 75 -8.29 5.57 -12.01
C TYR A 75 -7.80 6.99 -11.69
N VAL A 76 -6.87 7.11 -10.74
CA VAL A 76 -6.11 8.34 -10.50
C VAL A 76 -4.72 8.18 -11.11
N PRO A 77 -4.37 8.95 -12.17
CA PRO A 77 -3.04 8.89 -12.75
C PRO A 77 -1.99 9.35 -11.73
N ARG A 78 -0.84 8.68 -11.75
CA ARG A 78 0.26 8.87 -10.80
C ARG A 78 1.35 9.78 -11.36
#